data_AF-A0A5N4DYK7-F1
#
_entry.id   AF-A0A5N4DYK7-F1
#
_cell.length_a   1.000
_cell.length_b   1.000
_cell.length_c   1.000
_cell.angle_alpha   90.00
_cell.angle_beta   90.00
_cell.angle_gamma   90.00
#
_symmetry.space_group_name_H-M   'P 1'
#
loop_
_entity.id
_entity.type
_entity.pdbx_description
1 polymer ?
#
loop_
_entity_poly.entity_id
_entity_poly.type
_entity_poly.pdbx_seq_one_letter_code
_entity_poly.pdbx_strand_id
1 'polypeptide(L)'
;MDVELPKKATANEEVTVILRAATQFRECMVIKSYLKSNVSIEGAFNYQYTSCLCEDYPRTFYWDFQANSTAKITTVIDVVRVLNICPEDKAVIPIEANRFSVTKTLTIG
;
A
#
# COMPACT_ATOMS: atom_id res chain seq x y z
N MET A 1 -9.42 -0.81 -3.88
CA MET A 1 -8.25 -1.43 -3.24
C MET A 1 -8.72 -2.41 -2.18
N ASP A 2 -8.00 -3.50 -2.00
CA ASP A 2 -8.25 -4.51 -0.98
C ASP A 2 -6.98 -4.73 -0.16
N VAL A 3 -7.13 -4.89 1.16
CA VAL A 3 -5.99 -4.97 2.10
C VAL A 3 -6.21 -6.15 3.02
N GLU A 4 -5.23 -7.05 3.10
CA GLU A 4 -5.17 -8.12 4.10
C GLU A 4 -4.08 -7.80 5.12
N LEU A 5 -4.45 -7.91 6.39
CA LEU A 5 -3.57 -7.77 7.55
C LEU A 5 -4.10 -8.73 8.63
N PRO A 6 -3.27 -9.61 9.21
CA PRO A 6 -3.64 -10.41 10.37
C PRO A 6 -4.15 -9.54 11.53
N LYS A 7 -5.25 -9.94 12.17
CA LYS A 7 -5.80 -9.19 13.32
C LYS A 7 -4.95 -9.35 14.59
N LYS A 8 -4.24 -10.47 14.71
CA LYS A 8 -3.42 -10.82 15.87
C LYS A 8 -2.08 -11.40 15.40
N ALA A 9 -1.02 -11.12 16.15
CA ALA A 9 0.29 -11.73 16.03
C ALA A 9 0.96 -11.78 17.41
N THR A 10 2.01 -12.55 17.55
CA THR A 10 2.88 -12.55 18.73
C THR A 10 4.04 -11.56 18.55
N ALA A 11 4.63 -11.10 19.65
CA ALA A 11 5.73 -10.14 19.57
C ALA A 11 6.94 -10.73 18.82
N ASN A 12 7.49 -9.96 17.87
CA ASN A 12 8.54 -10.37 16.93
C ASN A 12 8.14 -11.45 15.90
N GLU A 13 6.86 -11.83 15.82
CA GLU A 13 6.38 -12.67 14.73
C GLU A 13 6.40 -11.88 13.42
N GLU A 14 6.76 -12.54 12.33
CA GLU A 14 6.69 -11.95 11.00
C GLU A 14 5.24 -11.84 10.55
N VAL A 15 4.84 -10.64 10.17
CA VAL A 15 3.50 -10.29 9.71
C VAL A 15 3.58 -9.78 8.29
N THR A 16 2.72 -10.32 7.44
CA THR A 16 2.57 -9.88 6.05
C THR A 16 1.33 -8.99 5.90
N VAL A 17 1.53 -7.81 5.31
CA VAL A 17 0.43 -7.00 4.73
C VAL A 17 0.38 -7.23 3.24
N ILE A 18 -0.81 -7.57 2.72
CA ILE A 18 -1.05 -7.72 1.28
C ILE A 18 -1.98 -6.60 0.82
N LEU A 19 -1.54 -5.78 -0.13
CA LEU A 19 -2.36 -4.77 -0.80
C LEU A 19 -2.64 -5.18 -2.23
N ARG A 20 -3.90 -5.36 -2.59
CA ARG A 20 -4.36 -5.56 -3.96
C ARG A 20 -4.97 -4.27 -4.50
N ALA A 21 -4.25 -3.64 -5.42
CA ALA A 21 -4.67 -2.44 -6.13
C ALA A 21 -5.20 -2.81 -7.52
N ALA A 22 -6.44 -2.39 -7.78
CA ALA A 22 -7.11 -2.53 -9.06
C ALA A 22 -7.90 -1.25 -9.34
N THR A 23 -8.16 -0.96 -10.62
CA THR A 23 -8.83 0.25 -11.09
C THR A 23 -9.83 -0.08 -12.18
N GLN A 24 -10.86 0.76 -12.34
CA GLN A 24 -11.81 0.74 -13.45
C GLN A 24 -11.57 1.91 -14.43
N PHE A 25 -10.52 2.72 -14.19
CA PHE A 25 -10.11 3.75 -15.12
C PHE A 25 -9.45 3.11 -16.35
N ARG A 26 -9.92 3.50 -17.53
CA ARG A 26 -9.35 3.06 -18.82
C ARG A 26 -7.90 3.50 -18.99
N GLU A 27 -7.57 4.69 -18.48
CA GLU A 27 -6.21 5.24 -18.50
C GLU A 27 -5.40 4.76 -17.29
N CYS A 28 -4.12 4.48 -17.50
CA CYS A 28 -3.22 4.07 -16.43
C CYS A 28 -2.90 5.23 -15.47
N MET A 29 -2.48 4.88 -14.25
CA MET A 29 -2.10 5.82 -13.20
C MET A 29 -0.76 5.40 -12.59
N VAL A 30 0.08 6.37 -12.24
CA VAL A 30 1.26 6.11 -11.42
C VAL A 30 0.84 6.15 -9.96
N ILE A 31 0.95 5.01 -9.29
CA ILE A 31 0.60 4.87 -7.88
C ILE A 31 1.84 4.70 -7.02
N LYS A 32 1.80 5.29 -5.83
CA LYS A 32 2.77 5.11 -4.75
C LYS A 32 2.07 4.51 -3.54
N SER A 33 2.52 3.33 -3.11
CA SER A 33 1.91 2.56 -2.03
C SER A 33 2.86 2.43 -0.85
N TYR A 34 2.37 2.65 0.36
CA TYR A 34 3.17 2.59 1.59
C TYR A 34 2.31 2.36 2.83
N LEU A 35 2.95 2.01 3.95
CA LEU A 35 2.31 1.86 5.25
C LEU A 35 2.61 3.06 6.15
N LYS A 36 1.67 3.36 7.05
CA LYS A 36 1.83 4.27 8.18
C LYS A 36 1.35 3.57 9.44
N SER A 37 1.95 3.88 10.58
CA SER A 37 1.54 3.34 11.87
C SER A 37 1.50 4.46 12.92
N ASN A 38 0.72 4.25 13.99
CA ASN A 38 0.74 5.11 15.17
C ASN A 38 1.97 4.86 16.09
N VAL A 39 2.74 3.80 15.83
CA VAL A 39 3.98 3.43 16.53
C VAL A 39 5.11 3.24 15.51
N SER A 40 6.36 3.36 15.94
CA SER A 40 7.50 3.03 15.05
C SER A 40 7.56 1.52 14.82
N ILE A 41 7.69 1.13 13.56
CA ILE A 41 7.93 -0.25 13.13
C ILE A 41 9.08 -0.18 12.13
N GLU A 42 10.14 -0.92 12.43
CA GLU A 42 11.40 -0.86 11.68
C GLU A 42 11.41 -1.80 10.47
N GLY A 43 12.44 -1.65 9.64
CA GLY A 43 12.70 -2.57 8.53
C GLY A 43 11.72 -2.41 7.37
N ALA A 44 11.32 -3.55 6.80
CA ALA A 44 10.53 -3.61 5.57
C ALA A 44 9.14 -2.97 5.67
N PHE A 45 8.63 -2.71 6.88
CA PHE A 45 7.42 -1.89 7.08
C PHE A 45 7.50 -0.53 6.36
N ASN A 46 8.69 0.05 6.27
CA ASN A 46 8.92 1.38 5.70
C ASN A 46 9.10 1.39 4.18
N TYR A 47 8.97 0.24 3.50
CA TYR A 47 9.04 0.18 2.05
C TYR A 47 7.94 0.99 1.37
N GLN A 48 8.32 1.66 0.29
CA GLN A 48 7.43 2.44 -0.55
C GLN A 48 7.54 1.91 -1.97
N TYR A 49 6.44 1.40 -2.50
CA TYR A 49 6.37 0.89 -3.86
C TYR A 49 5.84 1.98 -4.78
N THR A 50 6.45 2.15 -5.96
CA THR A 50 5.92 2.99 -7.03
C THR A 50 5.73 2.13 -8.26
N SER A 51 4.54 2.17 -8.86
CA SER A 51 4.21 1.31 -9.99
C SER A 51 3.14 1.93 -10.87
N CYS A 52 3.11 1.52 -12.15
CA CYS A 52 1.99 1.81 -13.04
C CYS A 52 0.82 0.86 -12.72
N LEU A 53 -0.38 1.40 -12.53
CA LEU A 53 -1.63 0.68 -12.34
C LEU A 53 -2.55 0.93 -13.53
N CYS A 54 -3.01 -0.12 -14.18
CA CYS A 54 -3.94 -0.07 -15.32
C CYS A 54 -5.13 -1.01 -15.05
N GLU A 55 -6.24 -0.85 -15.78
CA GLU A 55 -7.45 -1.69 -15.64
C GLU A 55 -7.15 -3.18 -15.87
N ASP A 56 -6.36 -3.49 -16.90
CA ASP A 56 -5.93 -4.84 -17.29
C ASP A 56 -4.68 -5.31 -16.56
N TYR A 57 -4.04 -4.43 -15.80
CA TYR A 57 -2.81 -4.72 -15.06
C TYR A 57 -2.95 -4.30 -13.58
N PRO A 58 -3.63 -5.11 -12.76
CA PRO A 58 -3.69 -4.90 -11.31
C PRO A 58 -2.33 -5.13 -10.65
N ARG A 59 -2.13 -4.56 -9.46
CA ARG A 59 -0.89 -4.68 -8.68
C ARG A 59 -1.15 -5.28 -7.32
N THR A 60 -0.26 -6.20 -6.91
CA THR A 60 -0.24 -6.71 -5.55
C THR A 60 1.09 -6.36 -4.89
N PHE A 61 1.05 -5.80 -3.70
CA PHE A 61 2.22 -5.40 -2.91
C PHE A 61 2.24 -6.12 -1.57
N TYR A 62 3.44 -6.40 -1.09
CA TYR A 62 3.69 -7.15 0.14
C TYR A 62 4.62 -6.35 1.04
N TRP A 63 4.32 -6.34 2.34
CA TRP A 63 5.24 -5.88 3.37
C TRP A 63 5.32 -6.95 4.44
N ASP A 64 6.51 -7.52 4.60
CA ASP A 64 6.81 -8.52 5.62
C ASP A 64 7.65 -7.86 6.71
N PHE A 65 7.12 -7.76 7.92
CA PHE A 65 7.78 -7.06 9.02
C PHE A 65 7.44 -7.67 10.38
N GLN A 66 8.24 -7.36 11.39
CA GLN A 66 7.99 -7.76 12.77
C GLN A 66 7.48 -6.56 13.58
N ALA A 67 6.52 -6.80 14.47
CA ALA A 67 5.98 -5.78 15.37
C ALA A 67 6.04 -6.23 16.83
N ASN A 68 6.40 -5.30 17.72
CA ASN A 68 6.60 -5.57 19.15
C ASN A 68 5.49 -5.03 20.04
N SER A 69 4.58 -4.25 19.46
CA SER A 69 3.44 -3.67 20.16
C SER A 69 2.23 -3.58 19.24
N THR A 70 1.04 -3.54 19.84
CA THR A 70 -0.21 -3.37 19.11
C THR A 70 -0.17 -2.06 18.31
N ALA A 71 -0.51 -2.14 17.02
CA ALA A 71 -0.37 -1.03 16.08
C ALA A 71 -1.64 -0.82 15.25
N LYS A 72 -2.00 0.43 14.99
CA LYS A 72 -2.95 0.86 13.97
C LYS A 72 -2.18 1.15 12.70
N ILE A 73 -2.30 0.26 11.72
CA ILE A 73 -1.58 0.32 10.45
C ILE A 73 -2.54 0.87 9.39
N THR A 74 -2.11 1.94 8.72
CA THR A 74 -2.81 2.55 7.59
C THR A 74 -2.05 2.24 6.30
N THR A 75 -2.66 1.47 5.41
CA THR A 75 -2.16 1.27 4.05
C THR A 75 -2.65 2.41 3.18
N VAL A 76 -1.73 3.05 2.45
CA VAL A 76 -2.01 4.24 1.63
C VAL A 76 -1.62 3.98 0.18
N ILE A 77 -2.45 4.44 -0.76
CA ILE A 77 -2.14 4.60 -2.17
C ILE A 77 -2.27 6.08 -2.52
N ASP A 78 -1.20 6.68 -3.03
CA ASP A 78 -1.20 8.01 -3.62
C ASP A 78 -1.05 7.90 -5.14
N VAL A 79 -1.88 8.60 -5.90
CA VAL A 79 -1.71 8.80 -7.34
C VAL A 79 -0.78 10.01 -7.54
N VAL A 80 0.39 9.78 -8.12
CA VAL A 80 1.51 10.75 -8.13
C VAL A 80 1.98 11.07 -9.54
N ARG A 81 2.68 12.22 -9.69
CA ARG A 81 3.33 12.62 -10.96
C ARG A 81 4.80 12.21 -10.93
N VAL A 82 5.10 11.03 -11.47
CA VAL A 82 6.48 10.52 -11.62
C VAL A 82 6.63 9.95 -13.02
N LEU A 83 7.69 10.36 -13.72
CA LEU A 83 8.03 9.89 -15.06
C LEU A 83 8.76 8.54 -15.02
N ASN A 84 8.83 7.86 -16.16
CA ASN A 84 9.45 6.57 -16.40
C ASN A 84 8.86 5.42 -15.58
N ILE A 85 7.59 5.50 -15.19
CA ILE A 85 6.88 4.44 -14.45
C ILE A 85 5.83 3.76 -15.31
N CYS A 86 4.97 4.54 -15.99
CA CYS A 86 4.02 4.02 -16.97
C CYS A 86 4.63 4.07 -18.38
N PRO A 87 4.21 3.17 -19.30
CA PRO A 87 4.66 3.21 -20.69
C PRO A 87 4.44 4.58 -21.33
N GLU A 88 5.46 5.10 -22.00
CA GLU A 88 5.43 6.40 -22.70
C GLU A 88 5.05 7.60 -21.80
N ASP A 89 5.18 7.48 -20.48
CA ASP A 89 4.72 8.50 -19.51
C ASP A 89 3.24 8.88 -19.64
N LYS A 90 2.44 7.98 -20.24
CA LYS A 90 0.99 8.13 -20.35
C LYS A 90 0.33 7.66 -19.06
N ALA A 91 0.05 8.62 -18.18
CA ALA A 91 -0.70 8.38 -16.95
C ALA A 91 -1.58 9.57 -16.58
N VAL A 92 -2.71 9.30 -15.93
CA VAL A 92 -3.66 10.32 -15.49
C VAL A 92 -3.69 10.45 -13.96
N ILE A 93 -4.26 11.56 -13.49
CA ILE A 93 -4.60 11.76 -12.07
C ILE A 93 -6.07 12.15 -12.00
N PRO A 94 -6.92 11.37 -11.29
CA PRO A 94 -8.31 11.74 -11.10
C PRO A 94 -8.46 13.07 -10.34
N ILE A 95 -9.40 13.90 -10.76
CA ILE A 95 -9.66 15.21 -10.13
C ILE A 95 -10.29 15.02 -8.74
N GLU A 96 -11.21 14.07 -8.61
CA GLU A 96 -12.00 13.86 -7.39
C GLU A 96 -11.14 13.43 -6.20
N ALA A 97 -10.20 12.52 -6.42
CA ALA A 97 -9.32 12.00 -5.38
C ALA A 97 -8.02 11.43 -5.96
N ASN A 98 -6.92 11.69 -5.28
CA ASN A 98 -5.60 11.14 -5.58
C ASN A 98 -4.97 10.39 -4.40
N ARG A 99 -5.69 10.21 -3.28
CA ARG A 99 -5.24 9.46 -2.11
C ARG A 99 -6.34 8.54 -1.62
N PHE A 100 -5.98 7.28 -1.39
CA PHE A 100 -6.87 6.24 -0.87
C PHE A 100 -6.18 5.55 0.31
N SER A 101 -6.91 5.23 1.37
CA SER A 101 -6.33 4.58 2.54
C SER A 101 -7.31 3.71 3.31
N VAL A 102 -6.79 2.65 3.92
CA VAL A 102 -7.52 1.76 4.83
C VAL A 102 -6.67 1.58 6.08
N THR A 103 -7.30 1.73 7.23
CA THR A 103 -6.67 1.51 8.54
C THR A 103 -7.18 0.22 9.15
N LYS A 104 -6.27 -0.65 9.60
CA LYS A 104 -6.55 -1.86 10.35
C LYS A 104 -5.69 -1.92 11.60
N THR A 105 -6.14 -2.66 12.61
CA THR A 105 -5.39 -2.85 13.86
C THR A 105 -4.76 -4.23 13.86
N LEU A 106 -3.45 -4.28 14.10
CA LEU A 106 -2.70 -5.48 14.45
C LEU A 106 -2.54 -5.53 15.97
N THR A 107 -3.16 -6.50 16.62
CA THR A 107 -3.03 -6.71 18.06
C THR A 107 -1.88 -7.67 18.35
N ILE A 108 -0.91 -7.22 19.16
CA ILE A 108 0.14 -8.09 19.68
C ILE A 108 -0.31 -8.67 21.00
N GLY A 109 -0.33 -10.01 21.09
CA GLY A 109 -0.74 -10.79 22.26
C GLY A 109 0.40 -11.46 22.99
#